data_AF-A0A953W4K4-F1
#
_entry.id   AF-A0A953W4K4-F1
#
_cell.length_a   1.000
_cell.length_b   1.000
_cell.length_c   1.000
_cell.angle_alpha   90.00
_cell.angle_beta   90.00
_cell.angle_gamma   90.00
#
_symmetry.space_group_name_H-M   'P 1'
#
loop_
_entity.id
_entity.type
_entity.pdbx_description
1 polymer ?
#
loop_
_entity_poly.entity_id
_entity_poly.type
_entity_poly.pdbx_seq_one_letter_code
_entity_poly.pdbx_strand_id
1 'polypeptide(L)'
;MTTRREAISFGVSSLLPSSLSVADQRLVALVDEHHRFDEAILAAEDEADAFLTAGRRSGGKRSVAAEAACARAEALHEAQGRVANAIINMPAATVLGAAYKLIVWRKEAAISFPDDFDGAHESFTFSAYRDLLRLTGLNALEHPQDRATLARMRRYWIPS
;
A
#
# COMPACT_ATOMS: atom_id res chain seq x y z
N MET A 1 -6.19 -15.39 -13.09
CA MET A 1 -5.21 -14.48 -12.45
C MET A 1 -5.68 -13.07 -12.74
N THR A 2 -5.93 -12.27 -11.71
CA THR A 2 -6.25 -10.85 -11.86
C THR A 2 -4.98 -10.12 -12.31
N THR A 3 -5.05 -9.29 -13.34
CA THR A 3 -3.88 -8.50 -13.75
C THR A 3 -3.62 -7.39 -12.72
N ARG A 4 -2.37 -6.95 -12.52
CA ARG A 4 -2.04 -5.84 -11.62
C ARG A 4 -2.91 -4.60 -11.91
N ARG A 5 -3.21 -4.35 -13.18
CA ARG A 5 -4.13 -3.29 -13.62
C ARG A 5 -5.56 -3.48 -13.11
N GLU A 6 -6.09 -4.69 -13.12
CA GLU A 6 -7.42 -5.00 -12.56
C GLU A 6 -7.45 -4.87 -11.03
N ALA A 7 -6.36 -5.25 -10.34
CA ALA A 7 -6.23 -5.05 -8.89
C ALA A 7 -6.16 -3.55 -8.53
N ILE A 8 -5.51 -2.75 -9.36
CA ILE A 8 -5.39 -1.30 -9.19
C ILE A 8 -6.73 -0.59 -9.43
N SER A 9 -7.52 -1.05 -10.41
CA SER A 9 -8.82 -0.46 -10.77
C SER A 9 -9.93 -0.60 -9.70
N PHE A 10 -9.69 -1.32 -8.60
CA PHE A 10 -10.64 -1.37 -7.48
C PHE A 10 -10.60 -0.04 -6.70
N GLY A 11 -11.30 0.97 -7.21
CA GLY A 11 -11.33 2.33 -6.68
C GLY A 11 -11.98 2.39 -5.30
N VAL A 12 -11.25 2.91 -4.30
CA VAL A 12 -11.74 3.09 -2.92
C VAL A 12 -12.67 4.31 -2.78
N SER A 13 -12.60 5.23 -3.74
CA SER A 13 -13.25 6.55 -3.64
C SER A 13 -14.77 6.56 -3.85
N SER A 14 -15.43 5.41 -4.02
CA SER A 14 -16.89 5.34 -4.21
C SER A 14 -17.69 4.99 -2.94
N LEU A 15 -17.03 4.82 -1.79
CA LEU A 15 -17.68 4.40 -0.55
C LEU A 15 -17.40 5.36 0.61
N LEU A 16 -17.60 6.67 0.44
CA LEU A 16 -17.59 7.60 1.57
C LEU A 16 -18.97 7.63 2.22
N PRO A 17 -19.21 6.93 3.35
CA PRO A 17 -20.40 7.20 4.13
C PRO A 17 -20.33 8.62 4.66
N SER A 18 -21.46 9.30 4.63
CA SER A 18 -21.65 10.71 4.98
C SER A 18 -21.36 11.07 6.45
N SER A 19 -20.80 10.15 7.24
CA SER A 19 -20.58 10.29 8.69
C SER A 19 -19.24 9.72 9.17
N LEU A 20 -18.15 9.92 8.41
CA LEU A 20 -16.81 9.57 8.89
C LEU A 20 -16.36 10.51 10.03
N SER A 21 -15.76 9.94 11.07
CA SER A 21 -15.07 10.72 12.10
C SER A 21 -13.91 11.51 11.49
N VAL A 22 -13.53 12.65 12.08
CA VAL A 22 -12.40 13.47 11.59
C VAL A 22 -11.09 12.66 11.50
N ALA A 23 -10.86 11.76 12.46
CA ALA A 23 -9.69 10.89 12.47
C ALA A 23 -9.73 9.88 11.31
N ASP A 24 -10.88 9.27 11.03
CA ASP A 24 -11.01 8.35 9.91
C ASP A 24 -10.97 9.07 8.55
N GLN A 25 -11.44 10.33 8.46
CA GLN A 25 -11.31 11.12 7.23
C GLN A 25 -9.84 11.26 6.82
N ARG A 26 -8.94 11.48 7.78
CA ARG A 26 -7.50 11.53 7.51
C ARG A 26 -6.96 10.18 7.04
N LEU A 27 -7.42 9.09 7.65
CA LEU A 27 -7.04 7.74 7.25
C LEU A 27 -7.50 7.46 5.80
N VAL A 28 -8.74 7.81 5.46
CA VAL A 28 -9.27 7.65 4.11
C VAL A 28 -8.49 8.49 3.09
N ALA A 29 -8.15 9.73 3.43
CA ALA A 29 -7.33 10.57 2.56
C ALA A 29 -5.96 9.94 2.24
N LEU A 30 -5.33 9.28 3.22
CA LEU A 30 -4.09 8.54 3.00
C LEU A 30 -4.31 7.30 2.14
N VAL A 31 -5.43 6.60 2.29
CA VAL A 31 -5.80 5.45 1.46
C VAL A 31 -6.02 5.87 0.01
N ASP A 32 -6.71 6.99 -0.22
CA ASP A 32 -6.88 7.57 -1.55
C ASP A 32 -5.53 8.01 -2.15
N GLU A 33 -4.62 8.54 -1.33
CA GLU A 33 -3.26 8.88 -1.74
C GLU A 33 -2.45 7.65 -2.13
N HIS A 34 -2.52 6.58 -1.33
CA HIS A 34 -1.89 5.30 -1.64
C HIS A 34 -2.39 4.75 -2.97
N HIS A 35 -3.69 4.83 -3.21
CA HIS A 35 -4.30 4.40 -4.46
C HIS A 35 -3.81 5.21 -5.66
N ARG A 36 -3.68 6.54 -5.53
CA ARG A 36 -3.13 7.41 -6.58
C ARG A 36 -1.68 7.06 -6.90
N PHE A 37 -0.89 6.64 -5.90
CA PHE A 37 0.47 6.15 -6.14
C PHE A 37 0.48 4.86 -6.96
N ASP A 38 -0.43 3.92 -6.71
CA ASP A 38 -0.52 2.68 -7.50
C ASP A 38 -0.73 2.97 -9.00
N GLU A 39 -1.62 3.91 -9.32
CA GLU A 39 -1.88 4.33 -10.70
C GLU A 39 -0.65 5.00 -11.33
N ALA A 40 0.01 5.90 -10.58
CA ALA A 40 1.20 6.61 -11.05
C ALA A 40 2.39 5.66 -11.27
N ILE A 41 2.58 4.68 -10.37
CA ILE A 41 3.61 3.65 -10.48
C ILE A 41 3.37 2.80 -11.72
N LEU A 42 2.13 2.32 -11.92
CA LEU A 42 1.80 1.53 -13.10
C LEU A 42 2.09 2.29 -14.40
N ALA A 43 1.74 3.58 -14.44
CA ALA A 43 2.03 4.42 -15.60
C ALA A 43 3.54 4.61 -15.84
N ALA A 44 4.33 4.80 -14.77
CA ALA A 44 5.79 4.96 -14.87
C ALA A 44 6.48 3.65 -15.27
N GLU A 45 6.02 2.51 -14.76
CA GLU A 45 6.48 1.17 -15.15
C GLU A 45 6.17 0.89 -16.65
N ASP A 46 4.94 1.17 -17.09
CA ASP A 46 4.53 1.05 -18.51
C ASP A 46 5.41 1.93 -19.44
N GLU A 47 5.74 3.16 -19.01
CA GLU A 47 6.62 4.07 -19.74
C GLU A 47 8.06 3.55 -19.82
N ALA A 48 8.60 3.06 -18.69
CA ALA A 48 9.94 2.47 -18.65
C ALA A 48 10.04 1.25 -19.57
N ASP A 49 9.05 0.36 -19.55
CA ASP A 49 8.99 -0.82 -20.42
C ASP A 49 8.89 -0.47 -21.90
N ALA A 50 8.16 0.60 -22.25
CA ALA A 50 8.10 1.12 -23.61
C ALA A 50 9.48 1.57 -24.10
N PHE A 51 10.24 2.33 -23.28
CA PHE A 51 11.59 2.74 -23.61
C PHE A 51 12.56 1.55 -23.74
N LEU A 52 12.47 0.57 -22.84
CA LEU A 52 13.29 -0.64 -22.90
C LEU A 52 13.00 -1.46 -24.17
N THR A 53 11.73 -1.57 -24.55
CA THR A 53 11.30 -2.28 -25.76
C THR A 53 11.78 -1.57 -27.04
N ALA A 54 11.68 -0.24 -27.09
CA ALA A 54 12.21 0.55 -28.21
C ALA A 54 13.73 0.45 -28.32
N GLY A 55 14.45 0.52 -27.18
CA GLY A 55 15.91 0.38 -27.11
C GLY A 55 16.39 -0.96 -27.65
N ARG A 56 15.74 -2.07 -27.27
CA ARG A 56 16.05 -3.43 -27.77
C ARG A 56 15.91 -3.54 -29.30
N ARG A 57 14.91 -2.88 -29.89
CA ARG A 57 14.72 -2.86 -31.36
C ARG A 57 15.79 -2.06 -32.11
N SER A 58 16.41 -1.09 -31.44
CA SER A 58 17.44 -0.21 -32.00
C SER A 58 18.90 -0.67 -31.77
N GLY A 59 19.11 -1.80 -31.09
CA GLY A 59 20.44 -2.41 -30.92
C GLY A 59 21.42 -1.65 -30.01
N GLY A 60 20.94 -0.71 -29.18
CA GLY A 60 21.78 0.18 -28.38
C GLY A 60 21.43 0.22 -26.89
N LYS A 61 22.41 0.67 -26.08
CA LYS A 61 22.40 0.83 -24.61
C LYS A 61 21.10 1.48 -24.08
N ARG A 62 20.77 1.23 -22.79
CA ARG A 62 19.66 1.91 -22.08
C ARG A 62 19.72 3.41 -22.37
N SER A 63 18.63 3.97 -22.89
CA SER A 63 18.54 5.40 -23.14
C SER A 63 18.44 6.14 -21.80
N VAL A 64 18.96 7.37 -21.75
CA VAL A 64 18.79 8.26 -20.59
C VAL A 64 17.31 8.39 -20.19
N ALA A 65 16.39 8.31 -21.16
CA ALA A 65 14.95 8.31 -20.93
C ALA A 65 14.46 7.06 -20.19
N ALA A 66 14.99 5.87 -20.50
CA ALA A 66 14.66 4.63 -19.79
C ALA A 66 15.12 4.68 -18.33
N GLU A 67 16.35 5.16 -18.09
CA GLU A 67 16.89 5.31 -16.73
C GLU A 67 16.10 6.34 -15.91
N ALA A 68 15.72 7.47 -16.53
CA ALA A 68 14.86 8.46 -15.88
C ALA A 68 13.47 7.91 -15.55
N ALA A 69 12.87 7.10 -16.43
CA ALA A 69 11.58 6.47 -16.17
C ALA A 69 11.66 5.45 -15.01
N CYS A 70 12.71 4.61 -14.97
CA CYS A 70 12.94 3.70 -13.85
C CYS A 70 13.14 4.45 -12.53
N ALA A 71 13.97 5.50 -12.51
CA ALA A 71 14.21 6.29 -11.30
C ALA A 71 12.92 6.99 -10.79
N ARG A 72 12.03 7.41 -11.70
CA ARG A 72 10.71 7.92 -11.32
C ARG A 72 9.83 6.85 -10.68
N ALA A 73 9.80 5.65 -11.25
CA ALA A 73 9.03 4.54 -10.68
C ALA A 73 9.54 4.19 -9.27
N GLU A 74 10.86 4.12 -9.08
CA GLU A 74 11.49 3.89 -7.76
C GLU A 74 11.10 4.99 -6.75
N ALA A 75 11.20 6.26 -7.12
CA ALA A 75 10.82 7.37 -6.25
C ALA A 75 9.32 7.35 -5.87
N LEU A 76 8.46 6.90 -6.78
CA LEU A 76 7.03 6.71 -6.51
C LEU A 76 6.78 5.55 -5.55
N HIS A 77 7.48 4.42 -5.71
CA HIS A 77 7.44 3.29 -4.77
C HIS A 77 7.86 3.72 -3.35
N GLU A 78 8.94 4.49 -3.22
CA GLU A 78 9.36 5.03 -1.91
C GLU A 78 8.31 5.96 -1.29
N ALA A 79 7.70 6.82 -2.11
CA ALA A 79 6.65 7.73 -1.66
C ALA A 79 5.40 6.98 -1.21
N GLN A 80 4.99 5.97 -1.97
CA GLN A 80 3.90 5.07 -1.60
C GLN A 80 4.19 4.35 -0.28
N GLY A 81 5.42 3.84 -0.10
CA GLY A 81 5.84 3.22 1.15
C GLY A 81 5.68 4.14 2.36
N ARG A 82 6.01 5.43 2.23
CA ARG A 82 5.77 6.44 3.29
C ARG A 82 4.28 6.62 3.61
N VAL A 83 3.41 6.58 2.59
CA VAL A 83 1.95 6.65 2.80
C VAL A 83 1.42 5.37 3.44
N ALA A 84 1.85 4.20 2.99
CA ALA A 84 1.54 2.91 3.60
C ALA A 84 1.86 2.91 5.10
N ASN A 85 3.04 3.43 5.47
CA ASN A 85 3.43 3.59 6.86
C ASN A 85 2.52 4.51 7.66
N ALA A 86 2.11 5.62 7.07
CA ALA A 86 1.18 6.54 7.70
C ALA A 86 -0.16 5.85 7.98
N ILE A 87 -0.67 5.06 7.03
CA ILE A 87 -1.90 4.26 7.18
C ILE A 87 -1.74 3.22 8.30
N ILE A 88 -0.66 2.42 8.25
CA ILE A 88 -0.39 1.33 9.21
C ILE A 88 -0.30 1.87 10.64
N ASN A 89 0.33 3.02 10.85
CA ASN A 89 0.58 3.56 12.18
C ASN A 89 -0.55 4.46 12.71
N MET A 90 -1.48 4.91 11.86
CA MET A 90 -2.62 5.73 12.27
C MET A 90 -3.73 4.88 12.87
N PRO A 91 -4.09 5.02 14.16
CA PRO A 91 -5.19 4.25 14.75
C PRO A 91 -6.54 4.63 14.11
N ALA A 92 -7.34 3.65 13.72
CA ALA A 92 -8.70 3.89 13.23
C ALA A 92 -9.63 4.36 14.37
N ALA A 93 -10.42 5.40 14.18
CA ALA A 93 -11.39 5.82 15.20
C ALA A 93 -12.67 4.97 15.20
N THR A 94 -12.96 4.27 14.10
CA THR A 94 -14.13 3.41 13.95
C THR A 94 -13.78 2.08 13.27
N VAL A 95 -14.70 1.12 13.36
CA VAL A 95 -14.60 -0.17 12.63
C VAL A 95 -14.46 0.06 11.13
N LEU A 96 -15.12 1.10 10.61
CA LEU A 96 -15.01 1.49 9.23
C LEU A 96 -13.58 1.94 8.88
N GLY A 97 -12.91 2.72 9.73
CA GLY A 97 -11.50 3.06 9.56
C GLY A 97 -10.60 1.81 9.52
N ALA A 98 -10.87 0.82 10.39
CA ALA A 98 -10.15 -0.45 10.35
C ALA A 98 -10.41 -1.24 9.05
N ALA A 99 -11.63 -1.19 8.53
CA ALA A 99 -11.98 -1.81 7.25
C ALA A 99 -11.22 -1.20 6.06
N TYR A 100 -10.99 0.13 6.05
CA TYR A 100 -10.17 0.75 5.00
C TYR A 100 -8.73 0.21 4.96
N LYS A 101 -8.13 -0.13 6.11
CA LYS A 101 -6.82 -0.79 6.15
C LYS A 101 -6.87 -2.18 5.54
N LEU A 102 -7.95 -2.93 5.78
CA LEU A 102 -8.16 -4.25 5.16
C LEU A 102 -8.39 -4.15 3.64
N ILE A 103 -9.00 -3.07 3.17
CA ILE A 103 -9.15 -2.80 1.73
C ILE A 103 -7.77 -2.58 1.09
N VAL A 104 -6.90 -1.77 1.71
CA VAL A 104 -5.51 -1.59 1.24
C VAL A 104 -4.77 -2.92 1.24
N TRP A 105 -4.82 -3.68 2.34
CA TRP A 105 -4.25 -5.03 2.38
C TRP A 105 -4.72 -5.90 1.21
N ARG A 106 -6.04 -5.94 0.94
CA ARG A 106 -6.59 -6.82 -0.09
C ARG A 106 -6.06 -6.43 -1.47
N LYS A 107 -5.87 -5.14 -1.72
CA LYS A 107 -5.29 -4.57 -2.94
C LYS A 107 -3.82 -4.96 -3.06
N GLU A 108 -3.02 -4.74 -2.02
CA GLU A 108 -1.60 -5.11 -1.96
C GLU A 108 -1.41 -6.61 -2.21
N ALA A 109 -2.18 -7.45 -1.52
CA ALA A 109 -2.15 -8.90 -1.68
C ALA A 109 -2.62 -9.39 -3.06
N ALA A 110 -3.30 -8.55 -3.85
CA ALA A 110 -3.62 -8.86 -5.24
C ALA A 110 -2.52 -8.41 -6.22
N ILE A 111 -1.66 -7.47 -5.83
CA ILE A 111 -0.54 -6.94 -6.62
C ILE A 111 0.74 -7.74 -6.39
N SER A 112 1.04 -8.12 -5.14
CA SER A 112 2.17 -8.98 -4.80
C SER A 112 2.01 -10.35 -5.47
N PHE A 113 3.06 -10.80 -6.17
CA PHE A 113 3.08 -12.09 -6.83
C PHE A 113 2.77 -13.24 -5.83
N PRO A 114 2.14 -14.34 -6.26
CA PRO A 114 1.70 -15.43 -5.37
C PRO A 114 2.80 -16.13 -4.55
N ASP A 115 4.07 -15.91 -4.90
CA ASP A 115 5.20 -16.71 -4.42
C ASP A 115 6.09 -16.00 -3.39
N ASP A 116 5.96 -14.68 -3.22
CA ASP A 116 6.71 -13.92 -2.20
C ASP A 116 5.75 -13.37 -1.15
N PHE A 117 5.62 -14.15 -0.07
CA PHE A 117 4.97 -13.75 1.17
C PHE A 117 5.86 -12.72 1.90
N ASP A 118 6.04 -11.54 1.30
CA ASP A 118 6.85 -10.49 1.89
C ASP A 118 6.01 -9.68 2.89
N GLY A 119 6.42 -9.65 4.16
CA GLY A 119 5.60 -9.27 5.33
C GLY A 119 5.07 -7.83 5.37
N ALA A 120 5.28 -7.05 4.31
CA ALA A 120 4.73 -5.71 4.13
C ALA A 120 3.19 -5.75 4.12
N HIS A 121 2.55 -6.59 3.30
CA HIS A 121 1.08 -6.62 3.23
C HIS A 121 0.43 -7.10 4.55
N GLU A 122 1.07 -7.99 5.32
CA GLU A 122 0.62 -8.40 6.66
C GLU A 122 0.55 -7.25 7.67
N SER A 123 1.25 -6.15 7.40
CA SER A 123 1.29 -5.00 8.30
C SER A 123 -0.06 -4.26 8.33
N PHE A 124 -0.78 -4.23 7.21
CA PHE A 124 -2.11 -3.66 7.14
C PHE A 124 -3.13 -4.52 7.90
N THR A 125 -3.08 -5.85 7.76
CA THR A 125 -3.98 -6.75 8.49
C THR A 125 -3.72 -6.71 9.97
N PHE A 126 -2.45 -6.75 10.40
CA PHE A 126 -2.11 -6.65 11.81
C PHE A 126 -2.51 -5.29 12.41
N SER A 127 -2.34 -4.20 11.66
CA SER A 127 -2.81 -2.87 12.07
C SER A 127 -4.33 -2.84 12.25
N ALA A 128 -5.08 -3.39 11.30
CA ALA A 128 -6.54 -3.49 11.40
C ALA A 128 -6.99 -4.40 12.56
N TYR A 129 -6.34 -5.55 12.75
CA TYR A 129 -6.59 -6.46 13.88
C TYR A 129 -6.48 -5.73 15.23
N ARG A 130 -5.41 -4.97 15.43
CA ARG A 130 -5.21 -4.19 16.66
C ARG A 130 -6.28 -3.12 16.86
N ASP A 131 -6.68 -2.45 15.78
CA ASP A 131 -7.78 -1.49 15.85
C ASP A 131 -9.10 -2.16 16.20
N LEU A 132 -9.40 -3.32 15.61
CA LEU A 132 -10.61 -4.07 15.92
C LEU A 132 -10.65 -4.55 17.37
N LEU A 133 -9.55 -5.08 17.91
CA LEU A 133 -9.48 -5.44 19.34
C LEU A 133 -9.79 -4.24 20.24
N ARG A 134 -9.17 -3.08 19.95
CA ARG A 134 -9.39 -1.85 20.73
C ARG A 134 -10.82 -1.33 20.60
N LEU A 135 -11.36 -1.29 19.38
CA LEU A 135 -12.68 -0.72 19.09
C LEU A 135 -13.83 -1.58 19.60
N THR A 136 -13.61 -2.89 19.73
CA THR A 136 -14.62 -3.85 20.24
C THR A 136 -14.46 -4.16 21.73
N GLY A 137 -13.44 -3.59 22.40
CA GLY A 137 -13.14 -3.88 23.81
C GLY A 137 -12.55 -5.26 24.06
N LEU A 138 -12.07 -5.95 23.02
CA LEU A 138 -11.49 -7.29 23.08
C LEU A 138 -9.98 -7.28 23.37
N ASN A 139 -9.45 -6.20 23.96
CA ASN A 139 -8.02 -6.05 24.27
C ASN A 139 -7.43 -7.21 25.08
N ALA A 140 -8.25 -7.91 25.88
CA ALA A 140 -7.82 -9.08 26.63
C ALA A 140 -7.43 -10.29 25.75
N LEU A 141 -7.81 -10.28 24.47
CA LEU A 141 -7.48 -11.30 23.47
C LEU A 141 -6.21 -10.96 22.68
N GLU A 142 -5.50 -9.87 23.01
CA GLU A 142 -4.19 -9.54 22.41
C GLU A 142 -3.22 -10.71 22.64
N HIS A 143 -2.60 -11.19 21.57
CA HIS A 143 -1.68 -12.30 21.66
C HIS A 143 -0.36 -11.84 22.31
N PRO A 144 0.29 -12.65 23.17
CA PRO A 144 1.51 -12.23 23.85
C PRO A 144 2.65 -11.79 22.92
N GLN A 145 2.64 -12.25 21.67
CA GLN A 145 3.64 -11.88 20.67
C GLN A 145 3.34 -10.58 19.92
N ASP A 146 2.16 -9.97 20.08
CA ASP A 146 1.74 -8.79 19.30
C ASP A 146 2.66 -7.59 19.49
N ARG A 147 3.23 -7.41 20.70
CA ARG A 147 4.25 -6.39 20.95
C ARG A 147 5.54 -6.63 20.15
N ALA A 148 5.95 -7.89 20.03
CA ALA A 148 7.13 -8.26 19.25
C ALA A 148 6.87 -8.09 17.75
N THR A 149 5.68 -8.48 17.27
CA THR A 149 5.24 -8.25 15.89
C THR A 149 5.25 -6.76 15.55
N LEU A 150 4.70 -5.90 16.41
CA LEU A 150 4.71 -4.45 16.22
C LEU A 150 6.12 -3.87 16.16
N ALA A 151 7.01 -4.31 17.05
CA ALA A 151 8.42 -3.88 17.06
C ALA A 151 9.19 -4.38 15.83
N ARG A 152 8.82 -5.54 15.27
CA ARG A 152 9.35 -6.04 14.01
C ARG A 152 8.85 -5.21 12.84
N MET A 153 7.56 -4.94 12.74
CA MET A 153 6.98 -4.13 11.67
C MET A 153 7.62 -2.74 11.58
N ARG A 154 7.85 -2.06 12.71
CA ARG A 154 8.53 -0.75 12.72
C ARG A 154 9.93 -0.77 12.06
N ARG A 155 10.60 -1.93 11.99
CA ARG A 155 11.93 -2.05 11.37
C ARG A 155 11.90 -2.28 9.86
N TYR A 156 10.82 -2.83 9.30
CA TYR A 156 10.70 -3.06 7.85
C TYR A 156 10.23 -1.82 7.08
N TRP A 157 9.72 -0.84 7.81
CA TRP A 157 8.91 0.23 7.27
C TRP A 157 9.54 1.61 7.46
N ILE A 158 10.56 1.76 8.30
CA ILE A 158 11.35 3.00 8.35
C ILE A 158 12.52 2.80 7.39
N PRO A 159 12.51 3.37 6.17
CA PRO A 159 13.76 3.56 5.47
C PRO A 159 14.59 4.51 6.34
N SER A 160 15.75 4.04 6.76
CA SER A 160 16.81 4.87 7.36
C SER A 160 17.17 6.04 6.46
#